data_AF-A0A2V7T0E4-F1
#
_entry.id   AF-A0A2V7T0E4-F1
#
_cell.length_a   1.000
_cell.length_b   1.000
_cell.length_c   1.000
_cell.angle_alpha   90.00
_cell.angle_beta   90.00
_cell.angle_gamma   90.00
#
_symmetry.space_group_name_H-M   'P 1'
#
loop_
_entity.id
_entity.type
_entity.pdbx_description
1 polymer ?
#
loop_
_entity_poly.entity_id
_entity_poly.type
_entity_poly.pdbx_seq_one_letter_code
_entity_poly.pdbx_strand_id
1 'polypeptide(L)'
;MLRTTGRARAVALAAALLAASAPEAAGQAAVYGAGLQAWLGCWSADLVEARADAAPLVVCITPTASVDVADVLTLQGGRIVGREKLDATGRSHAIDAARCTGVRSARWSRDGRRLFVRSSGSCAGVPSSTSGLLVMSADGDWLDVEGISAGGGASVRVARYREVATPASLPSAARAALRAQALATRSVRVAAGAPVRAEDVLEAARTLDSAVVEAWILERAQRFEISETELSALVTAGLPTRVAEALGAAAEPQSYALARGEGYTAEMTH
;
A
#
# COMPACT_ATOMS: atom_id res chain seq x y z
N MET A 1 46.91 47.68 -73.30
CA MET A 1 45.50 48.03 -73.60
C MET A 1 44.60 47.49 -72.49
N LEU A 2 43.47 48.15 -72.28
CA LEU A 2 42.62 48.23 -71.07
C LEU A 2 42.04 46.94 -70.45
N ARG A 3 41.70 47.09 -69.15
CA ARG A 3 40.49 46.62 -68.41
C ARG A 3 40.52 45.33 -67.56
N THR A 4 40.59 45.56 -66.23
CA THR A 4 39.59 45.20 -65.17
C THR A 4 38.84 43.86 -65.26
N THR A 5 38.89 43.05 -64.19
CA THR A 5 37.86 42.94 -63.10
C THR A 5 38.07 41.62 -62.35
N GLY A 6 37.94 41.67 -61.01
CA GLY A 6 38.15 40.52 -60.14
C GLY A 6 36.93 39.60 -59.98
N ARG A 7 37.08 38.58 -59.13
CA ARG A 7 36.04 38.11 -58.19
C ARG A 7 36.57 37.02 -57.26
N ALA A 8 36.20 37.20 -55.99
CA ALA A 8 35.84 36.20 -54.99
C ALA A 8 36.85 35.10 -54.59
N ARG A 9 37.48 35.32 -53.43
CA ARG A 9 37.99 34.25 -52.56
C ARG A 9 36.78 33.48 -51.97
N ALA A 10 36.65 32.20 -52.29
CA ALA A 10 35.85 31.26 -51.52
C ALA A 10 36.81 30.48 -50.60
N VAL A 11 36.78 30.81 -49.31
CA VAL A 11 37.48 30.05 -48.26
C VAL A 11 36.57 28.89 -47.88
N ALA A 12 36.98 27.66 -48.18
CA ALA A 12 36.32 26.45 -47.71
C ALA A 12 36.64 26.24 -46.23
N LEU A 13 35.65 26.37 -45.35
CA LEU A 13 35.75 25.97 -43.94
C LEU A 13 35.59 24.45 -43.84
N ALA A 14 36.64 23.78 -43.36
CA ALA A 14 36.59 22.39 -42.91
C ALA A 14 35.77 22.31 -41.61
N ALA A 15 34.63 21.62 -41.64
CA ALA A 15 33.84 21.30 -40.45
C ALA A 15 34.48 20.10 -39.74
N ALA A 16 35.07 20.33 -38.56
CA ALA A 16 35.51 19.28 -37.66
C ALA A 16 34.29 18.63 -36.99
N LEU A 17 34.07 17.34 -37.25
CA LEU A 17 33.08 16.50 -36.57
C LEU A 17 33.55 16.21 -35.13
N LEU A 18 33.09 17.01 -34.17
CA LEU A 18 33.15 16.69 -32.75
C LEU A 18 32.06 15.66 -32.45
N ALA A 19 32.46 14.39 -32.34
CA ALA A 19 31.62 13.33 -31.82
C ALA A 19 31.33 13.61 -30.35
N ALA A 20 30.16 14.18 -30.05
CA ALA A 20 29.63 14.27 -28.71
C ALA A 20 29.23 12.86 -28.26
N SER A 21 30.08 12.21 -27.47
CA SER A 21 29.69 11.04 -26.68
C SER A 21 28.64 11.51 -25.66
N ALA A 22 27.37 11.22 -25.91
CA ALA A 22 26.33 11.37 -24.91
C ALA A 22 26.67 10.48 -23.71
N PRO A 23 26.47 10.94 -22.47
CA PRO A 23 26.59 10.05 -21.33
C PRO A 23 25.48 8.99 -21.47
N GLU A 24 25.87 7.73 -21.54
CA GLU A 24 24.95 6.63 -21.30
C GLU A 24 24.34 6.84 -19.93
N ALA A 25 23.04 7.05 -19.88
CA ALA A 25 22.29 7.08 -18.64
C ALA A 25 22.58 5.75 -17.92
N ALA A 26 23.30 5.82 -16.81
CA ALA A 26 23.43 4.70 -15.89
C ALA A 26 22.01 4.25 -15.55
N GLY A 27 21.64 3.05 -15.99
CA GLY A 27 20.35 2.46 -15.69
C GLY A 27 20.14 2.50 -14.19
N GLN A 28 19.14 3.25 -13.74
CA GLN A 28 18.68 3.16 -12.36
C GLN A 28 18.42 1.68 -12.07
N ALA A 29 19.03 1.15 -11.01
CA ALA A 29 18.64 -0.16 -10.48
C ALA A 29 17.12 -0.15 -10.35
N ALA A 30 16.43 -1.02 -11.09
CA ALA A 30 15.00 -1.15 -11.00
C ALA A 30 14.66 -1.38 -9.53
N VAL A 31 13.88 -0.48 -8.93
CA VAL A 31 13.21 -0.78 -7.66
C VAL A 31 12.41 -2.05 -7.96
N TYR A 32 12.80 -3.19 -7.39
CA TYR A 32 11.99 -4.39 -7.47
C TYR A 32 10.59 -4.02 -6.97
N GLY A 33 9.55 -4.20 -7.80
CA GLY A 33 8.17 -3.96 -7.38
C GLY A 33 7.74 -2.51 -7.28
N ALA A 34 8.00 -1.68 -8.29
CA ALA A 34 7.48 -0.31 -8.31
C ALA A 34 5.93 -0.27 -8.34
N GLY A 35 5.37 0.49 -7.41
CA GLY A 35 3.96 0.87 -7.40
C GLY A 35 2.99 -0.25 -6.98
N LEU A 36 1.77 -0.19 -7.51
CA LEU A 36 0.64 -1.03 -7.11
C LEU A 36 0.72 -2.47 -7.64
N GLN A 37 1.87 -2.88 -8.18
CA GLN A 37 2.06 -4.16 -8.87
C GLN A 37 1.67 -5.38 -8.02
N ALA A 38 1.97 -5.37 -6.71
CA ALA A 38 1.63 -6.48 -5.81
C ALA A 38 0.11 -6.66 -5.68
N TRP A 39 -0.66 -5.58 -5.79
CA TRP A 39 -2.11 -5.58 -5.64
C TRP A 39 -2.86 -5.83 -6.94
N LEU A 40 -2.20 -5.80 -8.11
CA LEU A 40 -2.87 -6.13 -9.37
C LEU A 40 -3.44 -7.53 -9.32
N GLY A 41 -4.68 -7.73 -9.75
CA GLY A 41 -5.38 -9.02 -9.67
C GLY A 41 -6.81 -8.84 -9.19
N CYS A 42 -7.50 -9.96 -8.97
CA CYS A 42 -8.84 -9.96 -8.38
C CYS A 42 -8.81 -10.65 -7.03
N TRP A 43 -9.52 -10.08 -6.09
CA TRP A 43 -9.40 -10.37 -4.66
C TRP A 43 -10.78 -10.57 -4.06
N SER A 44 -10.94 -11.54 -3.17
CA SER A 44 -12.17 -11.71 -2.41
C SER A 44 -11.86 -11.76 -0.93
N ALA A 45 -12.67 -11.05 -0.13
CA ALA A 45 -12.50 -11.00 1.31
C ALA A 45 -12.95 -12.33 1.94
N ASP A 46 -12.14 -12.86 2.85
CA ASP A 46 -12.57 -13.88 3.80
C ASP A 46 -13.48 -13.18 4.84
N LEU A 47 -14.74 -12.94 4.49
CA LEU A 47 -15.71 -12.40 5.44
C LEU A 47 -16.21 -13.54 6.33
N VAL A 48 -15.75 -13.56 7.60
CA VAL A 48 -16.23 -14.49 8.64
C VAL A 48 -17.76 -14.38 8.85
N GLU A 49 -18.37 -13.26 8.45
CA GLU A 49 -19.80 -12.96 8.58
C GLU A 49 -20.53 -12.76 7.24
N ALA A 50 -20.05 -13.35 6.13
CA ALA A 50 -20.86 -13.36 4.92
C ALA A 50 -22.18 -14.11 5.19
N ARG A 51 -23.32 -13.42 5.04
CA ARG A 51 -24.62 -14.11 4.93
C ARG A 51 -24.48 -15.17 3.85
N ALA A 52 -24.75 -16.44 4.18
CA ALA A 52 -24.53 -17.59 3.30
C ALA A 52 -25.17 -17.43 1.90
N ASP A 53 -26.18 -16.57 1.77
CA ASP A 53 -26.95 -16.37 0.54
C ASP A 53 -26.50 -15.16 -0.30
N ALA A 54 -25.52 -14.37 0.15
CA ALA A 54 -25.03 -13.22 -0.59
C ALA A 54 -23.84 -13.59 -1.49
N ALA A 55 -23.90 -13.20 -2.77
CA ALA A 55 -22.76 -13.36 -3.66
C ALA A 55 -21.53 -12.59 -3.12
N PRO A 56 -20.33 -13.22 -3.10
CA PRO A 56 -19.14 -12.60 -2.55
C PRO A 56 -18.77 -11.35 -3.33
N LEU A 57 -18.28 -10.33 -2.61
CA LEU A 57 -17.66 -9.17 -3.24
C LEU A 57 -16.29 -9.57 -3.78
N VAL A 58 -16.02 -9.15 -5.02
CA VAL A 58 -14.71 -9.32 -5.66
C VAL A 58 -14.17 -7.94 -6.03
N VAL A 59 -12.98 -7.61 -5.55
CA VAL A 59 -12.27 -6.37 -5.87
C VAL A 59 -11.18 -6.69 -6.89
N CYS A 60 -11.29 -6.15 -8.10
CA CYS A 60 -10.27 -6.27 -9.14
C CYS A 60 -9.48 -4.97 -9.25
N ILE A 61 -8.18 -5.04 -9.02
CA ILE A 61 -7.24 -3.92 -9.15
C ILE A 61 -6.48 -4.13 -10.45
N THR A 62 -6.61 -3.17 -11.36
CA THR A 62 -6.14 -3.27 -12.74
C THR A 62 -5.14 -2.17 -13.05
N PRO A 63 -4.07 -2.45 -13.80
CA PRO A 63 -3.01 -1.49 -14.05
C PRO A 63 -3.50 -0.34 -14.93
N THR A 64 -2.96 0.86 -14.70
CA THR A 64 -3.06 1.96 -15.66
C THR A 64 -1.72 2.18 -16.37
N ALA A 65 -1.59 3.28 -17.11
CA ALA A 65 -0.30 3.69 -17.66
C ALA A 65 0.72 4.12 -16.59
N SER A 66 0.27 4.47 -15.37
CA SER A 66 1.12 4.76 -14.22
C SER A 66 1.20 3.55 -13.31
N VAL A 67 2.39 3.21 -12.84
CA VAL A 67 2.58 2.13 -11.85
C VAL A 67 2.03 2.50 -10.47
N ASP A 68 1.93 3.78 -10.16
CA ASP A 68 1.38 4.30 -8.89
C ASP A 68 -0.13 4.52 -8.93
N VAL A 69 -0.78 4.32 -10.08
CA VAL A 69 -2.23 4.49 -10.21
C VAL A 69 -2.86 3.23 -10.76
N ALA A 70 -3.85 2.69 -10.06
CA ALA A 70 -4.62 1.54 -10.50
C ALA A 70 -6.12 1.85 -10.55
N ASP A 71 -6.82 1.24 -11.50
CA ASP A 71 -8.29 1.24 -11.50
C ASP A 71 -8.78 0.10 -10.61
N VAL A 72 -9.65 0.42 -9.65
CA VAL A 72 -10.26 -0.52 -8.70
C VAL A 72 -11.71 -0.73 -9.11
N LEU A 73 -12.06 -1.98 -9.39
CA LEU A 73 -13.39 -2.39 -9.81
C LEU A 73 -13.98 -3.34 -8.78
N THR A 74 -15.10 -2.98 -8.19
CA THR A 74 -15.82 -3.84 -7.24
C THR A 74 -16.94 -4.54 -7.96
N LEU A 75 -16.98 -5.87 -7.85
CA LEU A 75 -17.97 -6.73 -8.46
C LEU A 75 -18.81 -7.43 -7.40
N GLN A 76 -20.12 -7.57 -7.67
CA GLN A 76 -21.05 -8.37 -6.90
C GLN A 76 -21.94 -9.18 -7.85
N GLY A 77 -22.01 -10.50 -7.65
CA GLY A 77 -22.79 -11.38 -8.53
C GLY A 77 -22.41 -11.23 -10.01
N GLY A 78 -21.13 -11.00 -10.31
CA GLY A 78 -20.61 -10.80 -11.66
C GLY A 78 -20.87 -9.41 -12.27
N ARG A 79 -21.53 -8.47 -11.59
CA ARG A 79 -21.75 -7.10 -12.08
C ARG A 79 -20.80 -6.13 -11.40
N ILE A 80 -20.31 -5.12 -12.14
CA ILE A 80 -19.52 -4.04 -11.54
C ILE A 80 -20.48 -3.10 -10.80
N VAL A 81 -20.29 -3.01 -9.48
CA VAL A 81 -21.07 -2.19 -8.56
C VAL A 81 -20.29 -0.98 -8.04
N GLY A 82 -18.97 -0.94 -8.23
CA GLY A 82 -18.11 0.17 -7.83
C GLY A 82 -16.94 0.36 -8.78
N ARG A 83 -16.51 1.62 -8.94
CA ARG A 83 -15.33 2.01 -9.70
C ARG A 83 -14.61 3.14 -8.98
N GLU A 84 -13.34 2.93 -8.70
CA GLU A 84 -12.50 3.91 -8.03
C GLU A 84 -11.10 3.92 -8.66
N LYS A 85 -10.32 4.95 -8.34
CA LYS A 85 -8.88 4.99 -8.62
C LYS A 85 -8.12 4.92 -7.31
N LEU A 86 -7.15 4.01 -7.26
CA LEU A 86 -6.14 4.00 -6.20
C LEU A 86 -4.94 4.79 -6.71
N ASP A 87 -4.74 5.99 -6.18
CA ASP A 87 -3.62 6.87 -6.52
C ASP A 87 -2.61 6.88 -5.36
N ALA A 88 -1.48 6.21 -5.57
CA ALA A 88 -0.37 6.06 -4.62
C ALA A 88 0.75 7.09 -4.83
N THR A 89 0.50 8.16 -5.59
CA THR A 89 1.53 9.19 -5.88
C THR A 89 1.86 10.09 -4.69
N GLY A 90 1.18 9.93 -3.55
CA GLY A 90 1.30 10.80 -2.37
C GLY A 90 0.48 12.09 -2.46
N ARG A 91 -0.13 12.39 -3.61
CA ARG A 91 -0.95 13.57 -3.80
C ARG A 91 -2.24 13.49 -3.00
N SER A 92 -2.71 14.64 -2.53
CA SER A 92 -4.03 14.77 -1.91
C SER A 92 -5.11 14.97 -2.97
N HIS A 93 -6.19 14.22 -2.83
CA HIS A 93 -7.38 14.29 -3.69
C HIS A 93 -8.59 14.61 -2.82
N ALA A 94 -9.55 15.35 -3.37
CA ALA A 94 -10.83 15.56 -2.70
C ALA A 94 -11.55 14.22 -2.52
N ILE A 95 -12.25 14.05 -1.39
CA ILE A 95 -13.12 12.90 -1.18
C ILE A 95 -14.36 13.07 -2.06
N ASP A 96 -14.56 12.15 -2.99
CA ASP A 96 -15.75 12.08 -3.86
C ASP A 96 -16.73 11.05 -3.29
N ALA A 97 -17.45 11.44 -2.23
CA ALA A 97 -18.46 10.61 -1.59
C ALA A 97 -19.63 11.45 -1.08
N ALA A 98 -20.84 10.91 -1.17
CA ALA A 98 -22.05 11.63 -0.79
C ALA A 98 -22.01 12.07 0.67
N ARG A 99 -22.25 13.37 0.92
CA ARG A 99 -22.24 14.02 2.24
C ARG A 99 -20.87 13.98 2.95
N CYS A 100 -19.79 13.70 2.25
CA CYS A 100 -18.44 13.83 2.80
C CYS A 100 -17.69 14.96 2.10
N THR A 101 -16.91 15.71 2.87
CA THR A 101 -15.94 16.70 2.37
C THR A 101 -14.60 16.42 3.03
N GLY A 102 -13.51 16.75 2.36
CA GLY A 102 -12.17 16.54 2.89
C GLY A 102 -11.19 16.08 1.83
N VAL A 103 -10.06 15.55 2.29
CA VAL A 103 -8.98 15.07 1.43
C VAL A 103 -8.55 13.67 1.81
N ARG A 104 -8.11 12.92 0.81
CA ARG A 104 -7.48 11.61 0.92
C ARG A 104 -6.14 11.62 0.18
N SER A 105 -5.13 10.95 0.72
CA SER A 105 -3.89 10.66 0.03
C SER A 105 -3.43 9.23 0.33
N ALA A 106 -2.64 8.65 -0.57
CA ALA A 106 -1.96 7.39 -0.33
C ALA A 106 -0.48 7.53 -0.70
N ARG A 107 0.40 7.02 0.17
CA ARG A 107 1.86 7.10 0.00
C ARG A 107 2.51 5.76 0.32
N TRP A 108 3.58 5.45 -0.40
CA TRP A 108 4.38 4.27 -0.14
C TRP A 108 5.18 4.39 1.16
N SER A 109 5.36 3.27 1.84
CA SER A 109 6.45 3.11 2.81
C SER A 109 7.79 3.29 2.11
N ARG A 110 8.83 3.62 2.89
CA ARG A 110 10.19 3.83 2.39
C ARG A 110 10.71 2.66 1.56
N ASP A 111 10.34 1.44 1.95
CA ASP A 111 10.77 0.20 1.28
C ASP A 111 9.86 -0.23 0.12
N GLY A 112 8.79 0.52 -0.17
CA GLY A 112 7.87 0.27 -1.28
C GLY A 112 6.94 -0.93 -1.10
N ARG A 113 6.83 -1.50 0.11
CA ARG A 113 6.05 -2.74 0.34
C ARG A 113 4.69 -2.53 0.99
N ARG A 114 4.42 -1.33 1.49
CA ARG A 114 3.19 -0.96 2.19
C ARG A 114 2.66 0.34 1.63
N LEU A 115 1.34 0.41 1.46
CA LEU A 115 0.68 1.65 1.09
C LEU A 115 -0.03 2.23 2.31
N PHE A 116 0.41 3.40 2.74
CA PHE A 116 -0.21 4.17 3.80
C PHE A 116 -1.27 5.08 3.20
N VAL A 117 -2.53 4.93 3.62
CA VAL A 117 -3.65 5.75 3.20
C VAL A 117 -4.08 6.65 4.36
N ARG A 118 -4.33 7.91 4.09
CA ARG A 118 -4.90 8.84 5.08
C ARG A 118 -6.05 9.61 4.48
N SER A 119 -7.06 9.88 5.30
CA SER A 119 -8.06 10.88 5.00
C SER A 119 -8.39 11.73 6.21
N SER A 120 -8.82 12.96 5.95
CA SER A 120 -9.34 13.87 6.96
C SER A 120 -10.44 14.73 6.35
N GLY A 121 -11.52 14.92 7.09
CA GLY A 121 -12.68 15.61 6.56
C GLY A 121 -13.86 15.65 7.52
N SER A 122 -15.04 15.74 6.94
CA SER A 122 -16.31 15.66 7.65
C SER A 122 -17.30 14.86 6.81
N CYS A 123 -18.00 13.92 7.43
CA CYS A 123 -19.07 13.15 6.80
C CYS A 123 -20.37 13.40 7.56
N ALA A 124 -21.42 13.80 6.84
CA ALA A 124 -22.71 14.22 7.42
C ALA A 124 -22.57 15.26 8.55
N GLY A 125 -21.58 16.16 8.45
CA GLY A 125 -21.30 17.19 9.45
C GLY A 125 -20.47 16.70 10.65
N VAL A 126 -20.15 15.41 10.73
CA VAL A 126 -19.31 14.84 11.79
C VAL A 126 -17.85 14.86 11.34
N PRO A 127 -16.93 15.55 12.06
CA PRO A 127 -15.51 15.47 11.77
C PRO A 127 -15.02 14.03 11.82
N SER A 128 -14.27 13.63 10.81
CA SER A 128 -13.78 12.26 10.67
C SER A 128 -12.39 12.21 10.04
N SER A 129 -11.60 11.24 10.46
CA SER A 129 -10.33 10.88 9.83
C SER A 129 -10.24 9.38 9.66
N THR A 130 -9.59 8.93 8.58
CA THR A 130 -9.24 7.53 8.41
C THR A 130 -7.74 7.35 8.25
N SER A 131 -7.27 6.21 8.75
CA SER A 131 -5.90 5.75 8.62
C SER A 131 -5.95 4.33 8.07
N GLY A 132 -5.32 4.10 6.92
CA GLY A 132 -5.37 2.84 6.20
C GLY A 132 -3.98 2.29 5.91
N LEU A 133 -3.87 0.97 5.91
CA LEU A 133 -2.66 0.25 5.54
C LEU A 133 -3.02 -0.90 4.62
N LEU A 134 -2.50 -0.86 3.39
CA LEU A 134 -2.51 -2.01 2.50
C LEU A 134 -1.14 -2.68 2.55
N VAL A 135 -1.13 -3.98 2.80
CA VAL A 135 0.09 -4.78 2.92
C VAL A 135 -0.13 -6.20 2.38
N MET A 136 0.93 -6.82 1.88
CA MET A 136 0.92 -8.25 1.54
C MET A 136 1.37 -9.07 2.74
N SER A 137 0.63 -10.13 3.04
CA SER A 137 1.05 -11.17 3.98
C SER A 137 2.14 -12.06 3.36
N ALA A 138 2.77 -12.90 4.17
CA ALA A 138 3.75 -13.88 3.69
C ALA A 138 3.15 -14.88 2.69
N ASP A 139 1.86 -15.18 2.80
CA ASP A 139 1.13 -16.10 1.92
C ASP A 139 0.69 -15.42 0.60
N GLY A 140 0.94 -14.11 0.46
CA GLY A 140 0.51 -13.33 -0.70
C GLY A 140 -0.94 -12.84 -0.62
N ASP A 141 -1.64 -13.05 0.50
CA ASP A 141 -2.94 -12.41 0.77
C ASP A 141 -2.75 -10.91 0.97
N TRP A 142 -3.68 -10.11 0.48
CA TRP A 142 -3.75 -8.69 0.78
C TRP A 142 -4.46 -8.48 2.12
N LEU A 143 -3.77 -7.83 3.07
CA LEU A 143 -4.38 -7.31 4.29
C LEU A 143 -4.68 -5.81 4.11
N ASP A 144 -5.92 -5.44 4.39
CA ASP A 144 -6.40 -4.07 4.44
C ASP A 144 -6.79 -3.74 5.89
N VAL A 145 -5.98 -2.90 6.54
CA VAL A 145 -6.23 -2.47 7.92
C VAL A 145 -6.67 -1.02 7.89
N GLU A 146 -7.89 -0.76 8.32
CA GLU A 146 -8.51 0.56 8.27
C GLU A 146 -8.99 0.98 9.65
N GLY A 147 -8.50 2.11 10.13
CA GLY A 147 -8.98 2.81 11.30
C GLY A 147 -9.83 4.01 10.90
N ILE A 148 -10.95 4.21 11.57
CA ILE A 148 -11.77 5.42 11.45
C ILE A 148 -11.94 6.04 12.82
N SER A 149 -11.75 7.34 12.90
CA SER A 149 -12.11 8.17 14.06
C SER A 149 -13.17 9.16 13.63
N ALA A 150 -14.32 9.20 14.29
CA ALA A 150 -15.42 10.11 13.98
C ALA A 150 -16.25 10.42 15.23
N GLY A 151 -16.59 11.69 15.43
CA GLY A 151 -17.54 12.10 16.49
C GLY A 151 -17.13 11.68 17.92
N GLY A 152 -15.84 11.54 18.19
CA GLY A 152 -15.30 11.09 19.48
C GLY A 152 -15.19 9.57 19.64
N GLY A 153 -15.71 8.77 18.69
CA GLY A 153 -15.50 7.33 18.62
C GLY A 153 -14.36 6.95 17.68
N ALA A 154 -13.79 5.77 17.86
CA ALA A 154 -12.83 5.17 16.95
C ALA A 154 -13.08 3.66 16.79
N SER A 155 -12.78 3.12 15.62
CA SER A 155 -12.83 1.68 15.35
C SER A 155 -11.75 1.29 14.35
N VAL A 156 -11.31 0.04 14.40
CA VAL A 156 -10.38 -0.54 13.43
C VAL A 156 -11.01 -1.80 12.85
N ARG A 157 -10.92 -1.96 11.53
CA ARG A 157 -11.29 -3.16 10.81
C ARG A 157 -10.04 -3.72 10.13
N VAL A 158 -9.92 -5.04 10.14
CA VAL A 158 -8.97 -5.78 9.32
C VAL A 158 -9.77 -6.60 8.33
N ALA A 159 -9.44 -6.51 7.05
CA ALA A 159 -9.95 -7.39 6.02
C ALA A 159 -8.79 -8.14 5.36
N ARG A 160 -8.92 -9.46 5.28
CA ARG A 160 -8.00 -10.33 4.54
C ARG A 160 -8.63 -10.70 3.21
N TYR A 161 -7.91 -10.43 2.14
CA TYR A 161 -8.32 -10.74 0.79
C TYR A 161 -7.41 -11.78 0.15
N ARG A 162 -8.03 -12.85 -0.35
CA ARG A 162 -7.34 -13.89 -1.13
C ARG A 162 -7.46 -13.60 -2.61
N GLU A 163 -6.42 -13.92 -3.37
CA GLU A 163 -6.49 -13.86 -4.82
C GLU A 163 -7.50 -14.88 -5.35
N VAL A 164 -8.33 -14.46 -6.30
CA VAL A 164 -9.30 -15.29 -7.00
C VAL A 164 -9.09 -15.20 -8.51
N ALA A 165 -9.61 -16.18 -9.25
CA ALA A 165 -9.58 -16.17 -10.70
C ALA A 165 -10.24 -14.90 -11.26
N THR A 166 -9.65 -14.32 -12.30
CA THR A 166 -10.17 -13.11 -12.94
C THR A 166 -11.58 -13.36 -13.50
N PRO A 167 -12.62 -12.63 -13.04
CA PRO A 167 -13.99 -12.84 -13.50
C PRO A 167 -14.15 -12.56 -15.00
N ALA A 168 -14.97 -13.37 -15.69
CA ALA A 168 -15.27 -13.19 -17.11
C ALA A 168 -16.01 -11.87 -17.41
N SER A 169 -16.74 -11.35 -16.42
CA SER A 169 -17.46 -10.08 -16.51
C SER A 169 -16.57 -8.83 -16.43
N LEU A 170 -15.27 -9.00 -16.13
CA LEU A 170 -14.31 -7.91 -16.19
C LEU A 170 -14.09 -7.48 -17.66
N PRO A 171 -13.98 -6.16 -17.96
CA PRO A 171 -13.71 -5.69 -19.32
C PRO A 171 -12.52 -6.40 -19.97
N SER A 172 -12.62 -6.72 -21.27
CA SER A 172 -11.59 -7.48 -21.99
C SER A 172 -10.21 -6.84 -21.92
N ALA A 173 -10.13 -5.51 -22.05
CA ALA A 173 -8.89 -4.75 -21.93
C ALA A 173 -8.24 -4.93 -20.54
N ALA A 174 -9.03 -4.83 -19.46
CA ALA A 174 -8.55 -5.06 -18.10
C ALA A 174 -8.05 -6.50 -17.90
N ARG A 175 -8.77 -7.50 -18.41
CA ARG A 175 -8.33 -8.90 -18.37
C ARG A 175 -7.03 -9.12 -19.14
N ALA A 176 -6.87 -8.48 -20.30
CA ALA A 176 -5.63 -8.57 -21.08
C ALA A 176 -4.44 -7.93 -20.34
N ALA A 177 -4.65 -6.75 -19.73
CA ALA A 177 -3.62 -6.05 -18.98
C ALA A 177 -3.15 -6.84 -17.75
N LEU A 178 -4.08 -7.46 -17.00
CA LEU A 178 -3.74 -8.35 -15.89
C LEU A 178 -2.90 -9.55 -16.34
N ARG A 179 -3.28 -10.19 -17.45
CA ARG A 179 -2.52 -11.33 -18.00
C ARG A 179 -1.10 -10.93 -18.42
N ALA A 180 -0.94 -9.76 -19.02
CA ALA A 180 0.36 -9.26 -19.44
C ALA A 180 1.32 -9.03 -18.27
N GLN A 181 0.79 -8.71 -17.08
CA GLN A 181 1.55 -8.39 -15.86
C GLN A 181 1.75 -9.61 -14.93
N ALA A 182 1.14 -10.76 -15.22
CA ALA A 182 0.98 -11.86 -14.26
C ALA A 182 2.29 -12.38 -13.65
N LEU A 183 3.34 -12.57 -14.47
CA LEU A 183 4.63 -13.05 -13.99
C LEU A 183 5.32 -12.02 -13.08
N ALA A 184 5.30 -10.75 -13.46
CA ALA A 184 5.88 -9.66 -12.68
C ALA A 184 5.14 -9.50 -11.34
N THR A 185 3.79 -9.50 -11.38
CA THR A 185 2.95 -9.46 -10.17
C THR A 185 3.29 -10.57 -9.19
N ARG A 186 3.46 -11.81 -9.67
CA ARG A 186 3.81 -12.94 -8.80
C ARG A 186 5.13 -12.72 -8.08
N SER A 187 6.18 -12.26 -8.76
CA SER A 187 7.48 -11.98 -8.13
C SER A 187 7.40 -10.84 -7.11
N VAL A 188 6.62 -9.80 -7.41
CA VAL A 188 6.52 -8.62 -6.55
C VAL A 188 5.71 -8.90 -5.29
N ARG A 189 4.67 -9.73 -5.36
CA ARG A 189 3.93 -10.15 -4.15
C ARG A 189 4.80 -10.89 -3.15
N VAL A 190 5.67 -11.79 -3.62
CA VAL A 190 6.63 -12.48 -2.75
C VAL A 190 7.54 -11.48 -2.04
N ALA A 191 8.05 -10.48 -2.76
CA ALA A 191 8.89 -9.44 -2.17
C ALA A 191 8.11 -8.55 -1.18
N ALA A 192 6.87 -8.19 -1.50
CA ALA A 192 6.01 -7.37 -0.65
C ALA A 192 5.60 -8.10 0.66
N GLY A 193 5.48 -9.43 0.61
CA GLY A 193 5.18 -10.30 1.75
C GLY A 193 6.36 -10.58 2.69
N ALA A 194 7.55 -10.07 2.40
CA ALA A 194 8.75 -10.31 3.20
C ALA A 194 8.60 -9.89 4.68
N PRO A 195 9.42 -10.43 5.61
CA PRO A 195 9.37 -10.06 7.03
C PRO A 195 9.48 -8.55 7.26
N VAL A 196 8.68 -8.06 8.21
CA VAL A 196 8.62 -6.66 8.64
C VAL A 196 9.69 -6.44 9.68
N ARG A 197 10.42 -5.33 9.55
CA ARG A 197 11.43 -4.94 10.52
C ARG A 197 10.88 -3.90 11.49
N ALA A 198 11.54 -3.75 12.64
CA ALA A 198 11.13 -2.81 13.68
C ALA A 198 11.12 -1.36 13.19
N GLU A 199 12.07 -0.97 12.34
CA GLU A 199 12.13 0.37 11.74
C GLU A 199 10.92 0.67 10.85
N ASP A 200 10.37 -0.35 10.18
CA ASP A 200 9.17 -0.19 9.35
C ASP A 200 7.93 0.02 10.21
N VAL A 201 7.87 -0.65 11.37
CA VAL A 201 6.79 -0.47 12.36
C VAL A 201 6.84 0.95 12.92
N LEU A 202 8.02 1.47 13.23
CA LEU A 202 8.21 2.86 13.65
C LEU A 202 7.82 3.85 12.54
N GLU A 203 8.15 3.57 11.28
CA GLU A 203 7.69 4.39 10.14
C GLU A 203 6.16 4.42 10.05
N ALA A 204 5.52 3.25 10.13
CA ALA A 204 4.07 3.14 10.13
C ALA A 204 3.45 3.90 11.30
N ALA A 205 3.99 3.76 12.52
CA ALA A 205 3.52 4.44 13.72
C ALA A 205 3.67 5.97 13.68
N ARG A 206 4.62 6.49 12.89
CA ARG A 206 4.76 7.93 12.63
C ARG A 206 3.79 8.45 11.57
N THR A 207 3.16 7.55 10.83
CA THR A 207 2.32 7.87 9.67
C THR A 207 0.84 7.66 9.95
N LEU A 208 0.53 6.55 10.64
CA LEU A 208 -0.80 6.00 10.81
C LEU A 208 -1.22 6.10 12.27
N ASP A 209 -2.52 5.98 12.49
CA ASP A 209 -3.07 5.89 13.84
C ASP A 209 -2.54 4.62 14.51
N SER A 210 -2.15 4.74 15.79
CA SER A 210 -1.53 3.64 16.52
C SER A 210 -2.40 2.38 16.57
N ALA A 211 -3.73 2.52 16.45
CA ALA A 211 -4.67 1.40 16.41
C ALA A 211 -4.55 0.54 15.16
N VAL A 212 -4.27 1.18 14.03
CA VAL A 212 -4.06 0.51 12.75
C VAL A 212 -2.75 -0.26 12.78
N VAL A 213 -1.71 0.34 13.35
CA VAL A 213 -0.39 -0.31 13.46
C VAL A 213 -0.42 -1.49 14.43
N GLU A 214 -1.09 -1.33 15.58
CA GLU A 214 -1.30 -2.42 16.53
C GLU A 214 -2.03 -3.60 15.89
N ALA A 215 -3.19 -3.35 15.26
CA ALA A 215 -3.97 -4.39 14.59
C ALA A 215 -3.14 -5.09 13.50
N TRP A 216 -2.38 -4.33 12.72
CA TRP A 216 -1.49 -4.90 11.70
C TRP A 216 -0.43 -5.85 12.28
N ILE A 217 0.22 -5.48 13.38
CA ILE A 217 1.24 -6.34 14.04
C ILE A 217 0.61 -7.65 14.48
N LEU A 218 -0.54 -7.58 15.15
CA LEU A 218 -1.25 -8.75 15.68
C LEU A 218 -1.75 -9.68 14.57
N GLU A 219 -2.31 -9.12 13.50
CA GLU A 219 -2.86 -9.86 12.36
C GLU A 219 -1.80 -10.52 11.49
N ARG A 220 -0.61 -9.91 11.42
CA ARG A 220 0.50 -10.49 10.65
C ARG A 220 0.99 -11.79 11.26
N ALA A 221 0.79 -11.99 12.57
CA ALA A 221 1.23 -13.15 13.33
C ALA A 221 2.71 -13.52 13.09
N GLN A 222 3.53 -12.53 12.71
CA GLN A 222 4.96 -12.70 12.53
C GLN A 222 5.63 -12.64 13.91
N ARG A 223 6.60 -13.52 14.14
CA ARG A 223 7.54 -13.36 15.25
C ARG A 223 8.52 -12.23 14.95
N PHE A 224 8.58 -11.26 15.86
CA PHE A 224 9.59 -10.21 15.82
C PHE A 224 10.79 -10.62 16.65
N GLU A 225 11.95 -10.70 16.02
CA GLU A 225 13.23 -10.84 16.73
C GLU A 225 13.63 -9.46 17.24
N ILE A 226 13.23 -9.14 18.47
CA ILE A 226 13.49 -7.85 19.11
C ILE A 226 13.81 -8.05 20.59
N SER A 227 14.92 -7.48 21.06
CA SER A 227 15.30 -7.47 22.48
C SER A 227 14.58 -6.37 23.26
N GLU A 228 14.53 -6.49 24.58
CA GLU A 228 13.98 -5.43 25.46
C GLU A 228 14.72 -4.09 25.29
N THR A 229 16.03 -4.14 25.03
CA THR A 229 16.85 -2.93 24.81
C THR A 229 16.47 -2.25 23.49
N GLU A 230 16.27 -3.02 22.42
CA GLU A 230 15.80 -2.49 21.14
C GLU A 230 14.37 -1.94 21.25
N LEU A 231 13.47 -2.64 21.94
CA LEU A 231 12.11 -2.16 22.16
C LEU A 231 12.10 -0.83 22.93
N SER A 232 12.93 -0.71 23.98
CA SER A 232 13.10 0.53 24.75
C SER A 232 13.66 1.67 23.89
N ALA A 233 14.59 1.37 22.98
CA ALA A 233 15.11 2.34 22.02
C ALA A 233 14.02 2.82 21.05
N LEU A 234 13.12 1.95 20.59
CA LEU A 234 11.99 2.35 19.74
C LEU A 234 10.99 3.25 20.47
N VAL A 235 10.67 2.93 21.73
CA VAL A 235 9.81 3.79 22.58
C VAL A 235 10.45 5.18 22.74
N THR A 236 11.76 5.22 23.00
CA THR A 236 12.53 6.49 23.06
C THR A 236 12.50 7.24 21.73
N ALA A 237 12.49 6.52 20.60
CA ALA A 237 12.38 7.08 19.26
C ALA A 237 10.94 7.50 18.86
N GLY A 238 9.99 7.43 19.79
CA GLY A 238 8.60 7.88 19.64
C GLY A 238 7.62 6.79 19.24
N LEU A 239 7.95 5.50 19.43
CA LEU A 239 7.00 4.42 19.23
C LEU A 239 5.89 4.51 20.30
N PRO A 240 4.60 4.59 19.92
CA PRO A 240 3.49 4.65 20.87
C PRO A 240 3.44 3.38 21.75
N THR A 241 3.14 3.53 23.04
CA THR A 241 3.12 2.43 24.03
C THR A 241 2.35 1.20 23.56
N ARG A 242 1.12 1.38 23.07
CA ARG A 242 0.30 0.27 22.54
C ARG A 242 0.93 -0.49 21.36
N VAL A 243 1.72 0.20 20.54
CA VAL A 243 2.43 -0.43 19.42
C VAL A 243 3.64 -1.22 19.94
N ALA A 244 4.32 -0.69 20.95
CA ALA A 244 5.39 -1.40 21.64
C ALA A 244 4.88 -2.66 22.36
N GLU A 245 3.72 -2.59 23.00
CA GLU A 245 3.05 -3.74 23.64
C GLU A 245 2.70 -4.82 22.61
N ALA A 246 2.15 -4.46 21.45
CA ALA A 246 1.88 -5.42 20.38
C ALA A 246 3.16 -6.04 19.80
N LEU A 247 4.25 -5.28 19.67
CA LEU A 247 5.55 -5.84 19.29
C LEU A 247 6.05 -6.85 20.33
N GLY A 248 5.97 -6.53 21.62
CA GLY A 248 6.34 -7.45 22.69
C GLY A 248 5.49 -8.72 22.68
N ALA A 249 4.17 -8.59 22.51
CA ALA A 249 3.26 -9.72 22.39
C ALA A 249 3.59 -10.64 21.19
N ALA A 250 4.01 -10.04 20.07
CA ALA A 250 4.39 -10.78 18.87
C ALA A 250 5.80 -11.41 18.96
N ALA A 251 6.71 -10.83 19.76
CA ALA A 251 8.02 -11.38 20.03
C ALA A 251 7.96 -12.62 20.94
N GLU A 252 7.04 -12.62 21.91
CA GLU A 252 6.83 -13.72 22.86
C GLU A 252 5.36 -14.21 22.94
N PRO A 253 4.89 -14.96 21.93
CA PRO A 253 3.47 -15.34 21.85
C PRO A 253 2.97 -16.19 23.03
N GLN A 254 3.85 -16.99 23.63
CA GLN A 254 3.50 -17.91 24.73
C GLN A 254 3.38 -17.18 26.07
N SER A 255 4.30 -16.26 26.37
CA SER A 255 4.30 -15.46 27.61
C SER A 255 3.06 -14.56 27.70
N TYR A 256 2.65 -13.99 26.57
CA TYR A 256 1.49 -13.08 26.51
C TYR A 256 0.15 -13.82 26.62
N ALA A 257 0.03 -15.04 26.09
CA ALA A 257 -1.17 -15.86 26.23
C ALA A 257 -1.44 -16.20 27.70
N LEU A 258 -0.38 -16.42 28.50
CA LEU A 258 -0.48 -16.69 29.93
C LEU A 258 -0.95 -15.45 30.70
N ALA A 259 -0.42 -14.26 30.39
CA ALA A 259 -0.83 -13.00 31.02
C ALA A 259 -2.32 -12.63 30.75
N ARG A 260 -2.86 -12.96 29.57
CA ARG A 260 -4.32 -12.81 29.32
C ARG A 260 -5.16 -13.86 30.04
N GLY A 261 -4.64 -15.06 30.25
CA GLY A 261 -5.32 -16.15 30.97
C GLY A 261 -5.45 -15.91 32.46
N GLU A 262 -4.49 -15.18 33.05
CA GLU A 262 -4.47 -14.84 34.48
C GLU A 262 -5.34 -13.61 34.85
N GLY A 263 -5.87 -12.89 33.86
CA GLY A 263 -6.76 -11.75 34.06
C GLY A 263 -8.24 -12.09 34.29
N TYR A 264 -8.64 -13.36 34.30
CA TYR A 264 -10.04 -13.80 34.51
C TYR A 264 -10.21 -14.85 35.62
N THR A 265 -9.40 -14.80 36.67
CA THR A 265 -9.69 -15.50 37.92
C THR A 265 -9.43 -14.60 39.12
N ALA A 266 -10.32 -13.63 39.34
CA ALA A 266 -10.46 -12.97 40.62
C ALA A 266 -11.87 -13.20 41.16
N GLU A 267 -11.92 -14.01 42.23
CA GLU A 267 -12.93 -14.09 43.29
C GLU A 267 -14.40 -14.36 42.93
N MET A 268 -14.81 -15.61 43.19
CA MET A 268 -16.07 -15.82 43.91
C MET A 268 -15.92 -17.01 44.86
N THR A 269 -15.36 -16.72 46.02
CA THR A 269 -15.49 -17.55 47.23
C THR A 269 -16.60 -16.93 48.07
N HIS A 270 -17.72 -17.64 48.21
CA HIS A 270 -18.51 -17.74 49.44
C HIS A 270 -19.32 -19.03 49.42
#